data_AF-A0A844Y9N5-F1
#
_entry.id   AF-A0A844Y9N5-F1
#
_cell.length_a   1.000
_cell.length_b   1.000
_cell.length_c   1.000
_cell.angle_alpha   90.00
_cell.angle_beta   90.00
_cell.angle_gamma   90.00
#
_symmetry.space_group_name_H-M   'P 1'
#
loop_
_entity.id
_entity.type
_entity.pdbx_description
1 polymer ?
#
loop_
_entity_poly.entity_id
_entity_poly.type
_entity_poly.pdbx_seq_one_letter_code
_entity_poly.pdbx_strand_id
1 'polypeptide(L)'
;MLDSEAKPLRIALAGLGTVGAGVLRLLETNRAVVEARAGRPFEVVAVSARDRHRDRGVDLSPYAWCDDMTALAERDDVDVVVELVGGSDGPALALARRTLDAGKSLVTANKAMVAHHGMALAEASAIGGGALKFEAAVAGGIPVVKGLREGAAANAIERVSGILNGTCNFILTNMEKSGADFDAVLSEAQAKGYAEADPAFDIEGVDAAHKLAILAAIGFGARIDFDSVSVTGITEVRAADIARARTLGFVIRLVGIADCDLAEDGTPRLLQRVRPCLVPRHHPLAHVDGPTNAVVAEGNFSGRLLFQGAGAGDGPTASAVVSDLIDIARGDIGAPFSVPVSDLVTMAPADPGHRVGRDYIRFTVRDRPGVLAEITAATRDANVSIESLIQQGRDEDGGEVLVAMVTHEGQERCVAKALNLLEGSDSLTAAPLVLPILRD
;
A
#
# COMPACT_ATOMS: atom_id res chain seq x y z
N MET A 1 12.74 -2.42 38.57
CA MET A 1 14.02 -3.03 38.15
C MET A 1 13.63 -4.25 37.33
N LEU A 2 14.11 -4.35 36.09
CA LEU A 2 13.96 -5.58 35.30
C LEU A 2 14.62 -6.70 36.11
N ASP A 3 13.98 -7.87 36.21
CA ASP A 3 14.62 -9.05 36.80
C ASP A 3 15.86 -9.35 35.97
N SER A 4 17.05 -9.30 36.58
CA SER A 4 18.31 -9.58 35.90
C SER A 4 18.45 -11.05 35.46
N GLU A 5 17.40 -11.86 35.63
CA GLU A 5 17.31 -13.27 35.26
C GLU A 5 16.43 -13.55 34.03
N ALA A 6 15.76 -12.55 33.45
CA ALA A 6 14.93 -12.78 32.26
C ALA A 6 15.82 -13.16 31.05
N LYS A 7 15.63 -14.37 30.50
CA LYS A 7 16.37 -14.86 29.32
C LYS A 7 16.24 -13.84 28.17
N PRO A 8 17.33 -13.44 27.50
CA PRO A 8 17.25 -12.49 26.37
C PRO A 8 16.43 -13.08 25.21
N LEU A 9 15.73 -12.23 24.46
CA LEU A 9 15.16 -12.61 23.15
C LEU A 9 16.29 -12.59 22.12
N ARG A 10 16.63 -13.77 21.57
CA ARG A 10 17.77 -13.93 20.66
C ARG A 10 17.34 -13.77 19.21
N ILE A 11 17.93 -12.80 18.52
CA ILE A 11 17.50 -12.30 17.22
C ILE A 11 18.55 -12.64 16.17
N ALA A 12 18.11 -13.20 15.04
CA ALA A 12 18.90 -13.27 13.81
C ALA A 12 18.34 -12.29 12.77
N LEU A 13 19.21 -11.55 12.07
CA LEU A 13 18.79 -10.54 11.10
C LEU A 13 19.33 -10.82 9.69
N ALA A 14 18.42 -11.07 8.75
CA ALA A 14 18.72 -11.22 7.34
C ALA A 14 18.41 -9.93 6.58
N GLY A 15 19.42 -9.36 5.93
CA GLY A 15 19.30 -8.09 5.19
C GLY A 15 19.82 -6.91 6.01
N LEU A 16 21.08 -6.54 5.79
CA LEU A 16 21.74 -5.39 6.41
C LEU A 16 21.76 -4.17 5.48
N GLY A 17 20.63 -3.89 4.83
CA GLY A 17 20.44 -2.66 4.07
C GLY A 17 20.17 -1.45 4.98
N THR A 18 19.57 -0.41 4.42
CA THR A 18 19.15 0.81 5.12
C THR A 18 18.30 0.51 6.36
N VAL A 19 17.29 -0.37 6.22
CA VAL A 19 16.41 -0.77 7.33
C VAL A 19 17.14 -1.66 8.36
N GLY A 20 17.88 -2.68 7.91
CA GLY A 20 18.58 -3.60 8.82
C GLY A 20 19.60 -2.90 9.70
N ALA A 21 20.39 -1.97 9.14
CA ALA A 21 21.28 -1.14 9.93
C ALA A 21 20.51 -0.19 10.88
N GLY A 22 19.35 0.31 10.44
CA GLY A 22 18.43 1.08 11.28
C GLY A 22 17.93 0.30 12.50
N VAL A 23 17.60 -0.98 12.34
CA VAL A 23 17.17 -1.87 13.44
C VAL A 23 18.27 -2.02 14.48
N LEU A 24 19.51 -2.31 14.05
CA LEU A 24 20.65 -2.43 14.95
C LEU A 24 20.91 -1.14 15.74
N ARG A 25 20.93 0.01 15.04
CA ARG A 25 21.07 1.32 15.69
C ARG A 25 19.95 1.60 16.69
N LEU A 26 18.70 1.26 16.35
CA LEU A 26 17.55 1.51 17.22
C LEU A 26 17.63 0.67 18.49
N LEU A 27 17.94 -0.63 18.37
CA LEU A 27 18.09 -1.52 19.52
C LEU A 27 19.22 -1.09 20.45
N GLU A 28 20.33 -0.58 19.91
CA GLU A 28 21.43 -0.04 20.70
C GLU A 28 21.03 1.28 21.38
N THR A 29 20.54 2.25 20.60
CA THR A 29 20.22 3.60 21.07
C THR A 29 19.11 3.60 22.12
N ASN A 30 18.06 2.80 21.89
CA ASN A 30 16.86 2.77 22.73
C ASN A 30 16.79 1.54 23.64
N ARG A 31 17.91 0.85 23.88
CA ARG A 31 17.97 -0.41 24.65
C ARG A 31 17.11 -0.36 25.91
N ALA A 32 17.33 0.63 26.78
CA ALA A 32 16.60 0.74 28.05
C ALA A 32 15.08 0.86 27.87
N VAL A 33 14.62 1.59 26.85
CA VAL A 33 13.19 1.76 26.54
C VAL A 33 12.60 0.47 25.96
N VAL A 34 13.33 -0.17 25.04
CA VAL A 34 12.91 -1.42 24.40
C VAL A 34 12.79 -2.52 25.45
N GLU A 35 13.83 -2.74 26.25
CA GLU A 35 13.85 -3.80 27.27
C GLU A 35 12.81 -3.57 28.37
N ALA A 36 12.61 -2.32 28.80
CA ALA A 36 11.57 -1.99 29.77
C ALA A 36 10.16 -2.27 29.23
N ARG A 37 9.91 -2.02 27.94
CA ARG A 37 8.62 -2.30 27.30
C ARG A 37 8.43 -3.77 27.00
N ALA A 38 9.49 -4.46 26.59
CA ALA A 38 9.47 -5.88 26.27
C ALA A 38 9.44 -6.78 27.51
N GLY A 39 9.93 -6.30 28.66
CA GLY A 39 10.05 -7.08 29.89
C GLY A 39 11.23 -8.04 29.92
N ARG A 40 12.11 -8.02 28.91
CA ARG A 40 13.33 -8.86 28.82
C ARG A 40 14.40 -8.21 27.94
N PRO A 41 15.69 -8.59 28.11
CA PRO A 41 16.78 -8.11 27.26
C PRO A 41 16.69 -8.61 25.82
N PHE A 42 17.29 -7.87 24.88
CA PHE A 42 17.36 -8.25 23.46
C PHE A 42 18.82 -8.53 23.08
N GLU A 43 19.05 -9.62 22.36
CA GLU A 43 20.39 -10.02 21.94
C GLU A 43 20.37 -10.36 20.44
N VAL A 44 21.07 -9.58 19.61
CA VAL A 44 21.29 -9.95 18.22
C VAL A 44 22.47 -10.92 18.19
N VAL A 45 22.23 -12.16 17.77
CA VAL A 45 23.24 -13.23 17.82
C VAL A 45 23.88 -13.49 16.46
N ALA A 46 23.13 -13.24 15.37
CA ALA A 46 23.59 -13.54 14.02
C ALA A 46 23.02 -12.56 12.99
N VAL A 47 23.81 -12.32 11.95
CA VAL A 47 23.42 -11.45 10.83
C VAL A 47 23.80 -12.07 9.49
N SER A 48 23.05 -11.74 8.44
CA SER A 48 23.35 -12.14 7.07
C SER A 48 23.08 -11.01 6.08
N ALA A 49 23.99 -10.83 5.12
CA ALA A 49 23.80 -9.97 3.96
C ALA A 49 24.72 -10.39 2.81
N ARG A 50 24.47 -9.89 1.59
CA ARG A 50 25.26 -10.26 0.41
C ARG A 50 26.74 -9.85 0.49
N ASP A 51 27.03 -8.74 1.14
CA ASP A 51 28.39 -8.17 1.22
C ASP A 51 28.79 -7.93 2.67
N ARG A 52 29.80 -8.66 3.14
CA ARG A 52 30.35 -8.55 4.49
C ARG A 52 31.13 -7.28 4.77
N HIS A 53 31.76 -6.73 3.75
CA HIS A 53 32.75 -5.66 3.89
C HIS A 53 32.18 -4.27 3.62
N ARG A 54 30.97 -4.18 3.05
CA ARG A 54 30.26 -2.91 2.90
C ARG A 54 30.09 -2.20 4.26
N ASP A 55 30.58 -0.97 4.35
CA ASP A 55 30.35 -0.11 5.50
C ASP A 55 28.87 0.31 5.57
N ARG A 56 28.31 0.23 6.78
CA ARG A 56 26.91 0.47 7.12
C ARG A 56 26.73 1.42 8.30
N GLY A 57 27.84 1.96 8.84
CA GLY A 57 27.82 2.82 10.03
C GLY A 57 27.37 2.13 11.31
N VAL A 58 27.55 0.80 11.41
CA VAL A 58 27.25 -0.02 12.59
C VAL A 58 28.36 -1.05 12.80
N ASP A 59 28.70 -1.33 14.05
CA ASP A 59 29.67 -2.38 14.39
C ASP A 59 29.00 -3.76 14.29
N LEU A 60 29.54 -4.61 13.42
CA LEU A 60 29.04 -5.98 13.20
C LEU A 60 29.94 -7.04 13.84
N SER A 61 31.08 -6.64 14.43
CA SER A 61 32.01 -7.56 15.09
C SER A 61 31.41 -8.40 16.22
N PRO A 62 30.35 -7.96 16.95
CA PRO A 62 29.73 -8.78 17.99
C PRO A 62 28.86 -9.92 17.46
N TYR A 63 28.46 -9.90 16.18
CA TYR A 63 27.45 -10.81 15.64
C TYR A 63 28.08 -11.95 14.82
N ALA A 64 27.51 -13.15 14.94
CA ALA A 64 27.91 -14.24 14.06
C ALA A 64 27.47 -13.95 12.62
N TRP A 65 28.42 -13.90 11.70
CA TRP A 65 28.13 -13.71 10.28
C TRP A 65 27.66 -15.04 9.66
N CYS A 66 26.57 -14.99 8.91
CA CYS A 66 26.02 -16.13 8.20
C CYS A 66 25.94 -15.83 6.71
N ASP A 67 26.73 -16.52 5.89
CA ASP A 67 26.77 -16.28 4.44
C ASP A 67 25.50 -16.76 3.73
N ASP A 68 24.97 -17.93 4.15
CA ASP A 68 23.65 -18.39 3.75
C ASP A 68 22.60 -17.89 4.74
N MET A 69 21.75 -16.97 4.32
CA MET A 69 20.68 -16.45 5.17
C MET A 69 19.71 -17.53 5.66
N THR A 70 19.49 -18.60 4.88
CA THR A 70 18.51 -19.64 5.22
C THR A 70 18.95 -20.47 6.43
N ALA A 71 20.27 -20.59 6.66
CA ALA A 71 20.84 -21.26 7.82
C ALA A 71 20.54 -20.53 9.15
N LEU A 72 20.13 -19.26 9.13
CA LEU A 72 19.69 -18.54 10.33
C LEU A 72 18.50 -19.22 11.02
N ALA A 73 17.60 -19.82 10.24
CA ALA A 73 16.44 -20.55 10.76
C ALA A 73 16.84 -21.82 11.53
N GLU A 74 18.02 -22.38 11.30
CA GLU A 74 18.46 -23.67 11.86
C GLU A 74 19.24 -23.50 13.17
N ARG A 75 19.61 -22.27 13.54
CA ARG A 75 20.44 -22.01 14.72
C ARG A 75 19.69 -22.17 16.05
N ASP A 76 20.18 -23.02 16.95
CA ASP A 76 19.58 -23.23 18.28
C ASP A 76 19.67 -22.00 19.20
N ASP A 77 20.56 -21.06 18.86
CA ASP A 77 20.74 -19.80 19.57
C ASP A 77 19.81 -18.68 19.08
N VAL A 78 18.85 -18.96 18.20
CA VAL A 78 17.90 -17.98 17.65
C VAL A 78 16.48 -18.29 18.08
N ASP A 79 15.78 -17.28 18.61
CA ASP A 79 14.36 -17.35 18.98
C ASP A 79 13.47 -16.70 17.89
N VAL A 80 13.97 -15.64 17.24
CA VAL A 80 13.26 -14.88 16.20
C VAL A 80 14.18 -14.51 15.04
N VAL A 81 13.68 -14.66 13.82
CA VAL A 81 14.34 -14.20 12.59
C VAL A 81 13.67 -12.91 12.11
N VAL A 82 14.48 -11.91 11.77
CA VAL A 82 14.08 -10.65 11.15
C VAL A 82 14.50 -10.68 9.68
N GLU A 83 13.54 -10.67 8.76
CA GLU A 83 13.77 -10.71 7.30
C GLU A 83 13.54 -9.33 6.66
N LEU A 84 14.60 -8.78 6.07
CA LEU A 84 14.68 -7.44 5.46
C LEU A 84 15.41 -7.46 4.11
N VAL A 85 15.38 -8.59 3.41
CA VAL A 85 16.07 -8.82 2.13
C VAL A 85 15.21 -8.33 0.96
N GLY A 86 13.89 -8.54 1.04
CA GLY A 86 12.94 -8.22 -0.03
C GLY A 86 12.85 -9.32 -1.10
N GLY A 87 11.89 -9.14 -2.01
CA GLY A 87 11.52 -10.12 -3.05
C GLY A 87 10.38 -11.04 -2.59
N SER A 88 9.47 -11.42 -3.50
CA SER A 88 8.34 -12.30 -3.17
C SER A 88 8.75 -13.75 -2.91
N ASP A 89 9.81 -14.21 -3.58
CA ASP A 89 10.22 -15.62 -3.66
C ASP A 89 11.71 -15.83 -3.33
N GLY A 90 12.19 -17.05 -3.57
CA GLY A 90 13.61 -17.38 -3.48
C GLY A 90 14.11 -17.44 -2.03
N PRO A 91 15.34 -16.95 -1.75
CA PRO A 91 15.97 -17.09 -0.44
C PRO A 91 15.18 -16.46 0.72
N ALA A 92 14.48 -15.34 0.49
CA ALA A 92 13.65 -14.69 1.51
C ALA A 92 12.48 -15.57 1.93
N LEU A 93 11.73 -16.11 0.95
CA LEU A 93 10.63 -17.04 1.22
C LEU A 93 11.11 -18.36 1.84
N ALA A 94 12.24 -18.89 1.37
CA ALA A 94 12.85 -20.10 1.92
C ALA A 94 13.23 -19.92 3.41
N LEU A 95 13.83 -18.78 3.76
CA LEU A 95 14.12 -18.42 5.15
C LEU A 95 12.83 -18.31 5.98
N ALA A 96 11.83 -17.60 5.46
CA ALA A 96 10.56 -17.41 6.15
C ALA A 96 9.88 -18.74 6.50
N ARG A 97 9.76 -19.65 5.52
CA ARG A 97 9.16 -20.99 5.72
C ARG A 97 9.95 -21.81 6.74
N ARG A 98 11.26 -21.94 6.56
CA ARG A 98 12.12 -22.70 7.50
C ARG A 98 12.06 -22.16 8.92
N THR A 99 11.96 -20.86 9.09
CA THR A 99 11.86 -20.22 10.41
C THR A 99 10.58 -20.67 11.12
N LEU A 100 9.44 -20.54 10.45
CA LEU A 100 8.13 -20.86 11.02
C LEU A 100 7.95 -22.38 11.21
N ASP A 101 8.42 -23.19 10.26
CA ASP A 101 8.42 -24.65 10.35
C ASP A 101 9.26 -25.16 11.53
N ALA A 102 10.32 -24.44 11.90
CA ALA A 102 11.14 -24.71 13.09
C ALA A 102 10.51 -24.21 14.40
N GLY A 103 9.30 -23.63 14.36
CA GLY A 103 8.61 -23.05 15.52
C GLY A 103 9.22 -21.74 16.03
N LYS A 104 10.10 -21.10 15.26
CA LYS A 104 10.68 -19.79 15.58
C LYS A 104 9.79 -18.68 15.04
N SER A 105 9.82 -17.53 15.70
CA SER A 105 9.07 -16.37 15.23
C SER A 105 9.76 -15.70 14.04
N LEU A 106 8.95 -15.10 13.16
CA LEU A 106 9.39 -14.33 12.00
C LEU A 106 8.83 -12.90 12.06
N VAL A 107 9.72 -11.92 11.92
CA VAL A 107 9.36 -10.52 11.66
C VAL A 107 9.82 -10.16 10.26
N THR A 108 8.95 -9.61 9.41
CA THR A 108 9.32 -9.22 8.03
C THR A 108 8.79 -7.85 7.63
N ALA A 109 9.56 -7.12 6.82
CA ALA A 109 9.09 -5.89 6.14
C ALA A 109 8.71 -6.14 4.68
N ASN A 110 8.60 -7.40 4.26
CA ASN A 110 8.48 -7.79 2.86
C ASN A 110 7.03 -7.95 2.42
N LYS A 111 6.41 -6.83 2.07
CA LYS A 111 5.05 -6.75 1.53
C LYS A 111 4.75 -7.67 0.34
N ALA A 112 5.69 -7.86 -0.59
CA ALA A 112 5.46 -8.72 -1.74
C ALA A 112 5.37 -10.19 -1.30
N MET A 113 6.29 -10.64 -0.44
CA MET A 113 6.22 -11.98 0.14
C MET A 113 4.94 -12.20 0.94
N VAL A 114 4.52 -11.24 1.76
CA VAL A 114 3.27 -11.36 2.52
C VAL A 114 2.05 -11.36 1.58
N ALA A 115 2.01 -10.52 0.56
CA ALA A 115 0.88 -10.48 -0.38
C ALA A 115 0.74 -11.78 -1.21
N HIS A 116 1.85 -12.41 -1.60
CA HIS A 116 1.80 -13.65 -2.39
C HIS A 116 1.74 -14.93 -1.55
N HIS A 117 2.44 -14.95 -0.41
CA HIS A 117 2.66 -16.17 0.39
C HIS A 117 2.15 -16.07 1.83
N GLY A 118 1.57 -14.94 2.23
CA GLY A 118 1.16 -14.67 3.61
C GLY A 118 0.16 -15.69 4.16
N MET A 119 -0.72 -16.24 3.32
CA MET A 119 -1.62 -17.33 3.73
C MET A 119 -0.86 -18.59 4.15
N ALA A 120 0.06 -19.07 3.31
CA ALA A 120 0.86 -20.25 3.61
C ALA A 120 1.82 -20.02 4.78
N LEU A 121 2.34 -18.80 4.94
CA LEU A 121 3.18 -18.43 6.09
C LEU A 121 2.35 -18.37 7.39
N ALA A 122 1.12 -17.87 7.35
CA ALA A 122 0.24 -17.86 8.52
C ALA A 122 -0.18 -19.29 8.93
N GLU A 123 -0.40 -20.18 7.97
CA GLU A 123 -0.62 -21.62 8.23
C GLU A 123 0.60 -22.27 8.90
N ALA A 124 1.80 -22.04 8.38
CA ALA A 124 3.04 -22.53 8.99
C ALA A 124 3.25 -21.98 10.41
N SER A 125 2.99 -20.69 10.62
CA SER A 125 3.04 -20.03 11.93
C SER A 125 2.05 -20.67 12.92
N ALA A 126 0.81 -20.95 12.48
CA ALA A 126 -0.19 -21.60 13.32
C ALA A 126 0.19 -23.04 13.71
N ILE A 127 0.85 -23.80 12.81
CA ILE A 127 1.30 -25.17 13.07
C ILE A 127 2.54 -25.19 13.98
N GLY A 128 3.54 -24.37 13.67
CA GLY A 128 4.82 -24.34 14.39
C GLY A 128 4.76 -23.61 15.74
N GLY A 129 3.76 -22.75 15.94
CA GLY A 129 3.59 -21.95 17.16
C GLY A 129 4.50 -20.71 17.23
N GLY A 130 5.34 -20.48 16.21
CA GLY A 130 6.12 -19.25 16.07
C GLY A 130 5.26 -18.10 15.55
N ALA A 131 5.51 -16.87 16.01
CA ALA A 131 4.73 -15.70 15.57
C ALA A 131 5.11 -15.28 14.15
N LEU A 132 4.13 -14.87 13.35
CA LEU A 132 4.35 -14.13 12.10
C LEU A 132 3.91 -12.68 12.30
N LYS A 133 4.87 -11.75 12.27
CA LYS A 133 4.62 -10.30 12.42
C LYS A 133 5.19 -9.54 11.22
N PHE A 134 4.47 -8.52 10.74
CA PHE A 134 4.81 -7.80 9.52
C PHE A 134 4.32 -6.34 9.50
N GLU A 135 4.31 -5.66 10.65
CA GLU A 135 3.91 -4.24 10.72
C GLU A 135 4.72 -3.41 9.71
N ALA A 136 6.02 -3.64 9.64
CA ALA A 136 6.94 -2.93 8.76
C ALA A 136 6.67 -3.13 7.25
N ALA A 137 5.89 -4.15 6.87
CA ALA A 137 5.56 -4.42 5.48
C ALA A 137 4.56 -3.39 4.92
N VAL A 138 3.68 -2.85 5.76
CA VAL A 138 2.62 -1.94 5.32
C VAL A 138 2.84 -0.56 5.91
N ALA A 139 3.02 0.42 5.04
CA ALA A 139 3.11 1.83 5.40
C ALA A 139 4.24 2.19 6.39
N GLY A 140 5.35 1.45 6.36
CA GLY A 140 6.61 1.85 6.97
C GLY A 140 6.56 1.90 8.49
N GLY A 141 6.60 3.10 9.07
CA GLY A 141 6.54 3.29 10.53
C GLY A 141 5.14 3.58 11.07
N ILE A 142 4.13 3.63 10.20
CA ILE A 142 2.74 3.86 10.59
C ILE A 142 2.18 2.56 11.20
N PRO A 143 1.68 2.58 12.46
CA PRO A 143 1.20 1.37 13.14
C PRO A 143 -0.20 0.97 12.66
N VAL A 144 -0.34 0.67 11.37
CA VAL A 144 -1.63 0.39 10.73
C VAL A 144 -2.03 -1.08 10.85
N VAL A 145 -1.09 -2.02 10.81
CA VAL A 145 -1.38 -3.45 10.96
C VAL A 145 -1.92 -3.70 12.36
N LYS A 146 -1.19 -3.26 13.40
CA LYS A 146 -1.65 -3.29 14.80
C LYS A 146 -2.87 -2.39 15.02
N GLY A 147 -2.92 -1.22 14.38
CA GLY A 147 -4.06 -0.31 14.47
C GLY A 147 -5.37 -0.99 14.07
N LEU A 148 -5.37 -1.73 12.97
CA LEU A 148 -6.52 -2.52 12.52
C LEU A 148 -6.72 -3.80 13.36
N ARG A 149 -5.64 -4.55 13.60
CA ARG A 149 -5.68 -5.87 14.26
C ARG A 149 -6.11 -5.79 15.73
N GLU A 150 -5.67 -4.76 16.44
CA GLU A 150 -5.81 -4.66 17.90
C GLU A 150 -6.64 -3.43 18.26
N GLY A 151 -6.26 -2.25 17.74
CA GLY A 151 -6.92 -0.99 18.06
C GLY A 151 -8.39 -0.94 17.58
N ALA A 152 -8.64 -1.47 16.39
CA ALA A 152 -9.96 -1.51 15.77
C ALA A 152 -10.66 -2.87 15.89
N ALA A 153 -10.08 -3.83 16.63
CA ALA A 153 -10.54 -5.23 16.69
C ALA A 153 -12.03 -5.40 17.08
N ALA A 154 -12.59 -4.45 17.82
CA ALA A 154 -13.99 -4.46 18.25
C ALA A 154 -14.98 -3.90 17.20
N ASN A 155 -14.51 -3.51 16.02
CA ASN A 155 -15.31 -2.86 14.98
C ASN A 155 -15.44 -3.75 13.76
N ALA A 156 -16.62 -3.71 13.14
CA ALA A 156 -16.76 -4.16 11.77
C ALA A 156 -16.21 -3.06 10.87
N ILE A 157 -15.07 -3.32 10.22
CA ILE A 157 -14.50 -2.40 9.25
C ILE A 157 -15.37 -2.44 8.00
N GLU A 158 -15.88 -1.28 7.61
CA GLU A 158 -16.75 -1.09 6.45
C GLU A 158 -15.91 -0.73 5.21
N ARG A 159 -14.83 0.03 5.43
CA ARG A 159 -13.96 0.49 4.35
C ARG A 159 -12.54 0.75 4.82
N VAL A 160 -11.58 0.41 3.98
CA VAL A 160 -10.18 0.82 4.10
C VAL A 160 -9.83 1.62 2.86
N SER A 161 -9.27 2.82 3.05
CA SER A 161 -8.72 3.61 1.95
C SER A 161 -7.37 4.22 2.31
N GLY A 162 -6.50 4.49 1.34
CA GLY A 162 -5.21 5.06 1.69
C GLY A 162 -4.32 5.46 0.53
N ILE A 163 -3.37 6.34 0.86
CA ILE A 163 -2.21 6.65 0.04
C ILE A 163 -1.09 5.74 0.53
N LEU A 164 -0.83 4.69 -0.26
CA LEU A 164 0.02 3.57 0.16
C LEU A 164 1.41 3.59 -0.49
N ASN A 165 1.66 4.47 -1.45
CA ASN A 165 2.92 4.58 -2.17
C ASN A 165 3.49 6.01 -2.11
N GLY A 166 4.65 6.15 -1.48
CA GLY A 166 5.30 7.45 -1.26
C GLY A 166 5.85 8.08 -2.55
N THR A 167 6.34 7.27 -3.50
CA THR A 167 6.86 7.74 -4.79
C THR A 167 5.76 8.40 -5.62
N CYS A 168 4.62 7.73 -5.80
CA CYS A 168 3.44 8.25 -6.48
C CYS A 168 2.89 9.50 -5.79
N ASN A 169 2.82 9.49 -4.45
CA ASN A 169 2.33 10.66 -3.72
C ASN A 169 3.27 11.86 -3.86
N PHE A 170 4.59 11.62 -3.84
CA PHE A 170 5.58 12.64 -4.10
C PHE A 170 5.41 13.23 -5.50
N ILE A 171 5.28 12.40 -6.54
CA ILE A 171 5.09 12.86 -7.93
C ILE A 171 3.82 13.71 -8.04
N LEU A 172 2.67 13.19 -7.64
CA LEU A 172 1.39 13.92 -7.74
C LEU A 172 1.38 15.23 -6.93
N THR A 173 2.01 15.24 -5.74
CA THR A 173 2.17 16.45 -4.93
C THR A 173 3.05 17.49 -5.62
N ASN A 174 4.14 17.07 -6.28
CA ASN A 174 5.04 17.99 -6.96
C ASN A 174 4.45 18.49 -8.29
N MET A 175 3.69 17.68 -9.01
CA MET A 175 2.87 18.14 -10.14
C MET A 175 1.86 19.21 -9.69
N GLU A 176 1.20 19.01 -8.53
CA GLU A 176 0.30 20.01 -7.94
C GLU A 176 1.01 21.34 -7.64
N LYS A 177 2.19 21.28 -7.03
CA LYS A 177 2.96 22.47 -6.60
C LYS A 177 3.58 23.23 -7.76
N SER A 178 4.19 22.51 -8.71
CA SER A 178 4.96 23.11 -9.81
C SER A 178 4.09 23.43 -11.04
N GLY A 179 2.98 22.70 -11.22
CA GLY A 179 2.23 22.70 -12.48
C GLY A 179 2.95 22.00 -13.64
N ALA A 180 4.07 21.31 -13.38
CA ALA A 180 4.80 20.55 -14.38
C ALA A 180 4.11 19.21 -14.69
N ASP A 181 4.40 18.66 -15.87
CA ASP A 181 3.85 17.39 -16.32
C ASP A 181 4.59 16.18 -15.73
N PHE A 182 3.98 14.99 -15.84
CA PHE A 182 4.43 13.76 -15.19
C PHE A 182 5.91 13.46 -15.43
N ASP A 183 6.36 13.44 -16.69
CA ASP A 183 7.74 13.06 -17.06
C ASP A 183 8.81 13.97 -16.44
N ALA A 184 8.52 15.27 -16.36
CA ALA A 184 9.44 16.24 -15.77
C ALA A 184 9.59 16.01 -14.26
N VAL A 185 8.47 15.78 -13.57
CA VAL A 185 8.46 15.51 -12.13
C VAL A 185 9.05 14.14 -11.80
N LEU A 186 8.81 13.12 -12.63
CA LEU A 186 9.43 11.80 -12.46
C LEU A 186 10.95 11.89 -12.56
N SER A 187 11.46 12.63 -13.56
CA SER A 187 12.90 12.86 -13.73
C SER A 187 13.51 13.57 -12.51
N GLU A 188 12.80 14.54 -11.93
CA GLU A 188 13.22 15.21 -10.70
C GLU A 188 13.21 14.26 -9.48
N ALA A 189 12.18 13.41 -9.36
CA ALA A 189 12.08 12.42 -8.31
C ALA A 189 13.25 11.42 -8.36
N GLN A 190 13.63 10.97 -9.56
CA GLN A 190 14.80 10.10 -9.77
C GLN A 190 16.11 10.80 -9.39
N ALA A 191 16.31 12.05 -9.84
CA ALA A 191 17.50 12.82 -9.51
C ALA A 191 17.68 13.05 -8.00
N LYS A 192 16.58 13.14 -7.26
CA LYS A 192 16.56 13.29 -5.79
C LYS A 192 16.56 11.97 -5.03
N GLY A 193 16.52 10.82 -5.72
CA GLY A 193 16.48 9.50 -5.09
C GLY A 193 15.15 9.13 -4.45
N TYR A 194 14.06 9.80 -4.82
CA TYR A 194 12.70 9.44 -4.41
C TYR A 194 12.08 8.35 -5.31
N ALA A 195 12.59 8.18 -6.53
CA ALA A 195 12.21 7.12 -7.46
C ALA A 195 13.46 6.38 -7.95
N GLU A 196 13.34 5.08 -8.18
CA GLU A 196 14.42 4.28 -8.77
C GLU A 196 14.53 4.52 -10.29
N ALA A 197 15.62 4.03 -10.90
CA ALA A 197 15.82 4.14 -12.35
C ALA A 197 14.73 3.41 -13.14
N ASP A 198 14.26 2.26 -12.63
CA ASP A 198 13.04 1.60 -13.06
C ASP A 198 11.96 1.79 -11.99
N PRO A 199 11.08 2.79 -12.13
CA PRO A 199 10.05 3.11 -11.15
C PRO A 199 8.73 2.36 -11.39
N ALA A 200 8.66 1.44 -12.36
CA ALA A 200 7.41 0.83 -12.82
C ALA A 200 6.59 0.24 -11.67
N PHE A 201 7.25 -0.45 -10.73
CA PHE A 201 6.62 -1.04 -9.56
C PHE A 201 5.85 -0.03 -8.68
N ASP A 202 6.33 1.21 -8.63
CA ASP A 202 5.67 2.31 -7.91
C ASP A 202 4.60 2.98 -8.76
N ILE A 203 4.97 3.50 -9.94
CA ILE A 203 4.11 4.37 -10.77
C ILE A 203 2.93 3.63 -11.40
N GLU A 204 3.06 2.31 -11.59
CA GLU A 204 1.96 1.43 -12.02
C GLU A 204 1.09 0.95 -10.84
N GLY A 205 1.43 1.32 -9.60
CA GLY A 205 0.60 1.07 -8.41
C GLY A 205 0.73 -0.32 -7.78
N VAL A 206 1.65 -1.17 -8.25
CA VAL A 206 1.84 -2.55 -7.76
C VAL A 206 2.24 -2.58 -6.27
N ASP A 207 3.13 -1.67 -5.85
CA ASP A 207 3.49 -1.51 -4.44
C ASP A 207 2.26 -1.21 -3.54
N ALA A 208 1.40 -0.29 -3.98
CA ALA A 208 0.19 0.07 -3.28
C ALA A 208 -0.81 -1.11 -3.25
N ALA A 209 -0.87 -1.91 -4.31
CA ALA A 209 -1.74 -3.07 -4.41
C ALA A 209 -1.34 -4.18 -3.42
N HIS A 210 -0.04 -4.48 -3.26
CA HIS A 210 0.43 -5.41 -2.23
C HIS A 210 0.00 -4.97 -0.82
N LYS A 211 0.20 -3.68 -0.51
CA LYS A 211 -0.17 -3.11 0.79
C LYS A 211 -1.68 -3.15 1.01
N LEU A 212 -2.47 -2.85 -0.02
CA LEU A 212 -3.92 -2.90 0.05
C LEU A 212 -4.43 -4.32 0.31
N ALA A 213 -3.90 -5.33 -0.38
CA ALA A 213 -4.30 -6.71 -0.21
C ALA A 213 -4.08 -7.21 1.23
N ILE A 214 -2.95 -6.82 1.85
CA ILE A 214 -2.65 -7.14 3.24
C ILE A 214 -3.63 -6.42 4.18
N LEU A 215 -3.87 -5.12 3.96
CA LEU A 215 -4.81 -4.34 4.78
C LEU A 215 -6.25 -4.87 4.69
N ALA A 216 -6.68 -5.28 3.50
CA ALA A 216 -8.00 -5.85 3.28
C ALA A 216 -8.15 -7.19 4.01
N ALA A 217 -7.14 -8.07 3.95
CA ALA A 217 -7.14 -9.32 4.70
C ALA A 217 -7.28 -9.11 6.21
N ILE A 218 -6.52 -8.15 6.77
CA ILE A 218 -6.58 -7.80 8.20
C ILE A 218 -7.92 -7.17 8.57
N GLY A 219 -8.41 -6.22 7.78
CA GLY A 219 -9.58 -5.41 8.10
C GLY A 219 -10.91 -6.17 7.97
N PHE A 220 -11.01 -7.05 6.98
CA PHE A 220 -12.25 -7.77 6.66
C PHE A 220 -12.25 -9.24 7.08
N GLY A 221 -11.15 -9.74 7.67
CA GLY A 221 -11.00 -11.16 8.01
C GLY A 221 -11.03 -12.07 6.77
N ALA A 222 -10.46 -11.58 5.67
CA ALA A 222 -10.44 -12.27 4.39
C ALA A 222 -9.08 -12.94 4.12
N ARG A 223 -9.07 -14.01 3.32
CA ARG A 223 -7.82 -14.51 2.74
C ARG A 223 -7.25 -13.45 1.79
N ILE A 224 -5.92 -13.34 1.74
CA ILE A 224 -5.27 -12.46 0.76
C ILE A 224 -5.58 -12.97 -0.65
N ASP A 225 -6.04 -12.06 -1.50
CA ASP A 225 -6.24 -12.28 -2.92
C ASP A 225 -5.65 -11.09 -3.68
N PHE A 226 -4.33 -11.14 -3.90
CA PHE A 226 -3.62 -10.06 -4.59
C PHE A 226 -3.96 -9.99 -6.08
N ASP A 227 -4.15 -11.15 -6.73
CA ASP A 227 -4.42 -11.23 -8.17
C ASP A 227 -5.75 -10.58 -8.56
N SER A 228 -6.69 -10.42 -7.61
CA SER A 228 -7.95 -9.70 -7.84
C SER A 228 -7.90 -8.20 -7.59
N VAL A 229 -6.78 -7.65 -7.14
CA VAL A 229 -6.64 -6.20 -6.94
C VAL A 229 -6.57 -5.51 -8.30
N SER A 230 -7.59 -4.71 -8.64
CA SER A 230 -7.56 -3.89 -9.84
C SER A 230 -6.57 -2.74 -9.68
N VAL A 231 -5.61 -2.58 -10.58
CA VAL A 231 -4.57 -1.55 -10.48
C VAL A 231 -4.57 -0.64 -11.71
N THR A 232 -4.49 0.66 -11.48
CA THR A 232 -4.23 1.68 -12.49
C THR A 232 -3.21 2.66 -11.92
N GLY A 233 -2.10 2.84 -12.65
CA GLY A 233 -1.01 3.74 -12.28
C GLY A 233 -1.34 5.23 -12.43
N ILE A 234 -0.32 6.06 -12.24
CA ILE A 234 -0.41 7.53 -12.34
C ILE A 234 0.14 8.10 -13.66
N THR A 235 0.62 7.24 -14.56
CA THR A 235 1.33 7.61 -15.80
C THR A 235 0.49 8.42 -16.77
N GLU A 236 -0.83 8.20 -16.79
CA GLU A 236 -1.76 8.93 -17.66
C GLU A 236 -2.24 10.27 -17.06
N VAL A 237 -1.87 10.61 -15.83
CA VAL A 237 -2.25 11.88 -15.20
C VAL A 237 -1.40 13.01 -15.78
N ARG A 238 -2.06 14.06 -16.31
CA ARG A 238 -1.40 15.23 -16.89
C ARG A 238 -1.47 16.45 -15.98
N ALA A 239 -0.58 17.42 -16.21
CA ALA A 239 -0.65 18.73 -15.56
C ALA A 239 -2.03 19.43 -15.73
N ALA A 240 -2.68 19.24 -16.90
CA ALA A 240 -4.01 19.77 -17.17
C ALA A 240 -5.10 19.16 -16.25
N ASP A 241 -4.99 17.86 -15.92
CA ASP A 241 -5.89 17.17 -15.00
C ASP A 241 -5.74 17.76 -13.58
N ILE A 242 -4.50 17.96 -13.14
CA ILE A 242 -4.16 18.55 -11.85
C ILE A 242 -4.69 19.99 -11.74
N ALA A 243 -4.50 20.80 -12.79
CA ALA A 243 -5.02 22.16 -12.84
C ALA A 243 -6.55 22.16 -12.79
N ARG A 244 -7.21 21.25 -13.51
CA ARG A 244 -8.66 21.15 -13.52
C ARG A 244 -9.22 20.69 -12.18
N ALA A 245 -8.66 19.64 -11.58
CA ALA A 245 -9.02 19.16 -10.25
C ALA A 245 -8.95 20.29 -9.21
N ARG A 246 -7.90 21.12 -9.26
CA ARG A 246 -7.74 22.29 -8.39
C ARG A 246 -8.89 23.29 -8.54
N THR A 247 -9.27 23.65 -9.77
CA THR A 247 -10.40 24.57 -10.01
C THR A 247 -11.74 24.02 -9.51
N LEU A 248 -11.87 22.70 -9.44
CA LEU A 248 -13.06 22.01 -8.98
C LEU A 248 -13.07 21.76 -7.46
N GLY A 249 -12.02 22.15 -6.72
CA GLY A 249 -11.93 21.94 -5.27
C GLY A 249 -11.37 20.58 -4.85
N PHE A 250 -10.65 19.89 -5.74
CA PHE A 250 -10.04 18.58 -5.50
C PHE A 250 -8.51 18.62 -5.63
N VAL A 251 -7.89 17.52 -5.20
CA VAL A 251 -6.52 17.12 -5.52
C VAL A 251 -6.54 15.73 -6.17
N ILE A 252 -5.49 15.36 -6.91
CA ILE A 252 -5.37 13.99 -7.44
C ILE A 252 -4.40 13.20 -6.57
N ARG A 253 -4.80 12.00 -6.14
CA ARG A 253 -3.97 11.06 -5.35
C ARG A 253 -4.16 9.64 -5.88
N LEU A 254 -3.12 8.82 -5.81
CA LEU A 254 -3.24 7.37 -6.02
C LEU A 254 -3.81 6.75 -4.74
N VAL A 255 -5.04 6.24 -4.81
CA VAL A 255 -5.76 5.75 -3.62
C VAL A 255 -6.04 4.26 -3.77
N GLY A 256 -5.57 3.48 -2.79
CA GLY A 256 -6.04 2.11 -2.56
C GLY A 256 -7.36 2.15 -1.82
N ILE A 257 -8.36 1.38 -2.26
CA ILE A 257 -9.68 1.29 -1.65
C ILE A 257 -10.06 -0.19 -1.58
N ALA A 258 -10.47 -0.63 -0.40
CA ALA A 258 -11.13 -1.90 -0.19
C ALA A 258 -12.37 -1.74 0.68
N ASP A 259 -13.43 -2.46 0.35
CA ASP A 259 -14.69 -2.56 1.10
C ASP A 259 -15.39 -3.85 0.69
N CYS A 260 -16.42 -4.24 1.44
CA CYS A 260 -17.17 -5.46 1.19
C CYS A 260 -18.61 -5.17 0.75
N ASP A 261 -19.10 -5.96 -0.19
CA ASP A 261 -20.52 -6.08 -0.51
C ASP A 261 -21.02 -7.48 -0.13
N LEU A 262 -22.34 -7.67 -0.18
CA LEU A 262 -22.96 -8.99 -0.06
C LEU A 262 -23.51 -9.41 -1.43
N ALA A 263 -23.28 -10.67 -1.79
CA ALA A 263 -23.99 -11.32 -2.89
C ALA A 263 -25.47 -11.56 -2.51
N GLU A 264 -26.28 -11.98 -3.48
CA GLU A 264 -27.72 -12.24 -3.28
C GLU A 264 -27.99 -13.33 -2.22
N ASP A 265 -27.08 -14.27 -2.06
CA ASP A 265 -27.13 -15.34 -1.06
C ASP A 265 -26.56 -14.92 0.32
N GLY A 266 -26.15 -13.66 0.47
CA GLY A 266 -25.55 -13.12 1.69
C GLY A 266 -24.06 -13.40 1.85
N THR A 267 -23.40 -14.02 0.86
CA THR A 267 -21.94 -14.24 0.93
C THR A 267 -21.16 -12.93 0.73
N PRO A 268 -20.13 -12.65 1.53
CA PRO A 268 -19.34 -11.43 1.38
C PRO A 268 -18.46 -11.50 0.13
N ARG A 269 -18.39 -10.37 -0.58
CA ARG A 269 -17.51 -10.14 -1.73
C ARG A 269 -16.64 -8.94 -1.47
N LEU A 270 -15.37 -9.03 -1.86
CA LEU A 270 -14.37 -8.02 -1.53
C LEU A 270 -14.05 -7.18 -2.77
N LEU A 271 -14.23 -5.86 -2.69
CA LEU A 271 -13.67 -4.93 -3.67
C LEU A 271 -12.24 -4.60 -3.25
N GLN A 272 -11.30 -4.65 -4.19
CA GLN A 272 -9.94 -4.13 -3.98
C GLN A 272 -9.49 -3.41 -5.25
N ARG A 273 -9.11 -2.14 -5.11
CA ARG A 273 -8.60 -1.36 -6.24
C ARG A 273 -7.62 -0.28 -5.83
N VAL A 274 -6.63 -0.05 -6.67
CA VAL A 274 -5.67 1.05 -6.58
C VAL A 274 -5.77 1.84 -7.87
N ARG A 275 -6.15 3.12 -7.78
CA ARG A 275 -6.25 3.99 -8.96
C ARG A 275 -6.13 5.46 -8.58
N PRO A 276 -5.78 6.36 -9.52
CA PRO A 276 -5.80 7.78 -9.25
C PRO A 276 -7.25 8.25 -9.08
N CYS A 277 -7.50 9.05 -8.05
CA CYS A 277 -8.82 9.56 -7.69
C CYS A 277 -8.76 11.08 -7.49
N LEU A 278 -9.86 11.77 -7.79
CA LEU A 278 -10.07 13.12 -7.27
C LEU A 278 -10.46 13.03 -5.80
N VAL A 279 -9.66 13.62 -4.93
CA VAL A 279 -9.89 13.66 -3.49
C VAL A 279 -10.35 15.07 -3.11
N PRO A 280 -11.52 15.23 -2.46
CA PRO A 280 -12.01 16.54 -2.02
C PRO A 280 -11.00 17.21 -1.08
N ARG A 281 -10.79 18.53 -1.21
CA ARG A 281 -9.78 19.24 -0.41
C ARG A 281 -10.02 19.18 1.11
N HIS A 282 -11.24 18.91 1.57
CA HIS A 282 -11.54 18.72 3.00
C HIS A 282 -11.38 17.27 3.47
N HIS A 283 -11.19 16.32 2.55
CA HIS A 283 -10.98 14.93 2.91
C HIS A 283 -9.58 14.73 3.53
N PRO A 284 -9.41 13.92 4.59
CA PRO A 284 -8.11 13.77 5.26
C PRO A 284 -6.94 13.39 4.34
N LEU A 285 -7.19 12.53 3.34
CA LEU A 285 -6.18 12.14 2.36
C LEU A 285 -5.70 13.28 1.44
N ALA A 286 -6.45 14.38 1.31
CA ALA A 286 -6.03 15.50 0.46
C ALA A 286 -4.80 16.25 1.00
N HIS A 287 -4.56 16.16 2.32
CA HIS A 287 -3.47 16.85 3.00
C HIS A 287 -2.24 15.96 3.25
N VAL A 288 -2.23 14.76 2.67
CA VAL A 288 -1.11 13.83 2.77
C VAL A 288 -0.16 14.14 1.61
N ASP A 289 0.90 14.87 1.92
CA ASP A 289 1.82 15.45 0.95
C ASP A 289 3.17 14.74 0.89
N GLY A 290 3.84 14.85 -0.26
CA GLY A 290 5.21 14.37 -0.44
C GLY A 290 5.30 12.85 -0.33
N PRO A 291 6.36 12.28 0.29
CA PRO A 291 6.52 10.84 0.41
C PRO A 291 5.75 10.24 1.61
N THR A 292 4.79 10.97 2.19
CA THR A 292 4.00 10.47 3.32
C THR A 292 2.92 9.51 2.85
N ASN A 293 2.63 8.53 3.71
CA ASN A 293 1.54 7.58 3.54
C ASN A 293 0.43 7.89 4.53
N ALA A 294 -0.79 7.45 4.20
CA ALA A 294 -1.91 7.49 5.10
C ALA A 294 -2.88 6.36 4.83
N VAL A 295 -3.49 5.84 5.90
CA VAL A 295 -4.58 4.86 5.84
C VAL A 295 -5.74 5.38 6.66
N VAL A 296 -6.92 5.37 6.05
CA VAL A 296 -8.21 5.65 6.68
C VAL A 296 -8.96 4.33 6.79
N ALA A 297 -9.32 3.96 8.00
CA ALA A 297 -10.20 2.82 8.27
C ALA A 297 -11.52 3.34 8.82
N GLU A 298 -12.63 2.92 8.21
CA GLU A 298 -13.99 3.29 8.62
C GLU A 298 -14.62 2.07 9.27
N GLY A 299 -15.01 2.20 10.54
CA GLY A 299 -15.66 1.13 11.30
C GLY A 299 -16.99 1.58 11.87
N ASN A 300 -17.93 0.65 11.99
CA ASN A 300 -19.31 0.91 12.41
C ASN A 300 -19.45 1.62 13.78
N PHE A 301 -18.53 1.39 14.73
CA PHE A 301 -18.51 2.10 16.03
C PHE A 301 -17.38 3.11 16.16
N SER A 302 -16.21 2.84 15.59
CA SER A 302 -15.04 3.73 15.66
C SER A 302 -15.17 4.98 14.80
N GLY A 303 -16.11 4.99 13.84
CA GLY A 303 -16.11 5.97 12.76
C GLY A 303 -14.79 5.88 11.98
N ARG A 304 -14.25 7.03 11.60
CA ARG A 304 -13.00 7.12 10.82
C ARG A 304 -11.77 7.19 11.72
N LEU A 305 -10.85 6.25 11.49
CA LEU A 305 -9.51 6.25 12.06
C LEU A 305 -8.51 6.62 10.97
N LEU A 306 -7.68 7.64 11.21
CA LEU A 306 -6.60 8.05 10.31
C LEU A 306 -5.24 7.67 10.91
N PHE A 307 -4.47 6.89 10.17
CA PHE A 307 -3.07 6.57 10.46
C PHE A 307 -2.20 7.25 9.42
N GLN A 308 -1.31 8.17 9.83
CA GLN A 308 -0.49 8.97 8.91
C GLN A 308 0.95 9.05 9.41
N GLY A 309 1.91 9.02 8.47
CA GLY A 309 3.32 9.15 8.77
C GLY A 309 4.22 8.84 7.57
N ALA A 310 5.49 8.58 7.85
CA ALA A 310 6.45 8.17 6.83
C ALA A 310 6.20 6.70 6.42
N GLY A 311 5.89 6.50 5.14
CA GLY A 311 5.60 5.18 4.55
C GLY A 311 6.84 4.33 4.21
N ALA A 312 8.03 4.91 4.35
CA ALA A 312 9.33 4.32 4.05
C ALA A 312 10.45 5.04 4.83
N GLY A 313 11.68 4.53 4.73
CA GLY A 313 12.87 5.09 5.39
C GLY A 313 13.43 4.18 6.49
N ASP A 314 14.72 4.33 6.81
CA ASP A 314 15.39 3.48 7.80
C ASP A 314 14.74 3.56 9.18
N GLY A 315 14.60 4.76 9.74
CA GLY A 315 14.05 4.99 11.07
C GLY A 315 12.60 4.50 11.21
N PRO A 316 11.66 4.97 10.36
CA PRO A 316 10.27 4.54 10.42
C PRO A 316 10.09 3.02 10.31
N THR A 317 10.71 2.38 9.31
CA THR A 317 10.57 0.94 9.12
C THR A 317 11.26 0.14 10.23
N ALA A 318 12.44 0.57 10.71
CA ALA A 318 13.10 -0.05 11.86
C ALA A 318 12.24 0.04 13.13
N SER A 319 11.53 1.15 13.33
CA SER A 319 10.61 1.33 14.45
C SER A 319 9.48 0.29 14.44
N ALA A 320 8.89 0.01 13.27
CA ALA A 320 7.86 -1.01 13.13
C ALA A 320 8.41 -2.43 13.39
N VAL A 321 9.60 -2.75 12.85
CA VAL A 321 10.27 -4.04 13.12
C VAL A 321 10.52 -4.25 14.62
N VAL A 322 11.05 -3.23 15.31
CA VAL A 322 11.33 -3.34 16.75
C VAL A 322 10.03 -3.39 17.57
N SER A 323 8.97 -2.74 17.11
CA SER A 323 7.63 -2.87 17.70
C SER A 323 7.14 -4.33 17.65
N ASP A 324 7.31 -5.02 16.53
CA ASP A 324 6.94 -6.44 16.40
C ASP A 324 7.82 -7.36 17.28
N LEU A 325 9.12 -7.05 17.40
CA LEU A 325 9.99 -7.78 18.31
C LEU A 325 9.58 -7.61 19.78
N ILE A 326 9.09 -6.42 20.18
CA ILE A 326 8.57 -6.17 21.54
C ILE A 326 7.33 -7.04 21.81
N ASP A 327 6.43 -7.19 20.85
CA ASP A 327 5.25 -8.06 21.00
C ASP A 327 5.67 -9.53 21.19
N ILE A 328 6.59 -10.01 20.36
CA ILE A 328 7.13 -11.37 20.48
C ILE A 328 7.81 -11.57 21.83
N ALA A 329 8.56 -10.58 22.31
CA ALA A 329 9.22 -10.64 23.62
C ALA A 329 8.23 -10.76 24.78
N ARG A 330 7.03 -10.18 24.64
CA ARG A 330 5.91 -10.28 25.59
C ARG A 330 5.12 -11.58 25.48
N GLY A 331 5.44 -12.43 24.50
CA GLY A 331 4.71 -13.67 24.22
C GLY A 331 3.45 -13.44 23.38
N ASP A 332 3.29 -12.28 22.76
CA ASP A 332 2.22 -12.05 21.80
C ASP A 332 2.56 -12.69 20.45
N ILE A 333 2.02 -13.89 20.24
CA ILE A 333 2.05 -14.59 18.97
C ILE A 333 0.94 -14.02 18.06
N GLY A 334 -0.31 -14.07 18.54
CA GLY A 334 -1.49 -13.50 17.88
C GLY A 334 -1.81 -14.12 16.51
N ALA A 335 -3.01 -13.85 16.00
CA ALA A 335 -3.35 -14.19 14.63
C ALA A 335 -2.79 -13.08 13.69
N PRO A 336 -1.98 -13.41 12.68
CA PRO A 336 -1.32 -12.38 11.85
C PRO A 336 -2.31 -11.49 11.09
N PHE A 337 -3.48 -12.04 10.70
CA PHE A 337 -4.54 -11.36 9.94
C PHE A 337 -5.81 -11.12 10.76
N SER A 338 -5.66 -10.72 12.03
CA SER A 338 -6.75 -10.47 13.01
C SER A 338 -7.52 -11.69 13.50
N VAL A 339 -7.79 -12.67 12.62
CA VAL A 339 -8.47 -13.92 12.95
C VAL A 339 -7.59 -15.13 12.60
N PRO A 340 -7.77 -16.29 13.26
CA PRO A 340 -7.04 -17.51 12.93
C PRO A 340 -7.14 -17.83 11.44
N VAL A 341 -6.04 -18.31 10.85
CA VAL A 341 -5.96 -18.56 9.40
C VAL A 341 -7.00 -19.56 8.89
N SER A 342 -7.45 -20.49 9.75
CA SER A 342 -8.54 -21.43 9.46
C SER A 342 -9.92 -20.78 9.33
N ASP A 343 -10.08 -19.59 9.93
CA ASP A 343 -11.36 -18.89 10.04
C ASP A 343 -11.45 -17.72 9.05
N LEU A 344 -10.36 -17.44 8.31
CA LEU A 344 -10.35 -16.44 7.26
C LEU A 344 -11.29 -16.83 6.12
N VAL A 345 -12.09 -15.87 5.67
CA VAL A 345 -13.09 -16.08 4.62
C VAL A 345 -12.44 -15.88 3.24
N THR A 346 -12.66 -16.83 2.33
CA THR A 346 -12.33 -16.61 0.91
C THR A 346 -13.46 -15.79 0.30
N MET A 347 -13.20 -14.52 -0.02
CA MET A 347 -14.19 -13.62 -0.60
C MET A 347 -13.96 -13.48 -2.10
N ALA A 348 -15.01 -13.71 -2.90
CA ALA A 348 -14.91 -13.48 -4.34
C ALA A 348 -14.78 -11.97 -4.63
N PRO A 349 -14.11 -11.56 -5.73
CA PRO A 349 -14.01 -10.15 -6.09
C PRO A 349 -15.40 -9.52 -6.26
N ALA A 350 -15.63 -8.34 -5.73
CA ALA A 350 -16.91 -7.62 -5.89
C ALA A 350 -17.00 -6.94 -7.27
N ASP A 351 -18.20 -6.92 -7.88
CA ASP A 351 -18.45 -6.16 -9.12
C ASP A 351 -18.57 -4.66 -8.79
N PRO A 352 -17.64 -3.80 -9.23
CA PRO A 352 -17.73 -2.37 -8.95
C PRO A 352 -18.91 -1.70 -9.68
N GLY A 353 -19.46 -2.32 -10.73
CA GLY A 353 -20.35 -1.66 -11.67
C GLY A 353 -21.67 -1.15 -11.08
N HIS A 354 -22.14 -1.69 -9.96
CA HIS A 354 -23.38 -1.23 -9.31
C HIS A 354 -23.14 -0.06 -8.34
N ARG A 355 -21.88 0.24 -8.00
CA ARG A 355 -21.51 1.29 -7.06
C ARG A 355 -21.83 2.64 -7.68
N VAL A 356 -22.42 3.49 -6.85
CA VAL A 356 -22.80 4.85 -7.25
C VAL A 356 -21.64 5.79 -6.91
N GLY A 357 -21.32 6.70 -7.82
CA GLY A 357 -20.25 7.68 -7.64
C GLY A 357 -20.32 8.77 -8.68
N ARG A 358 -19.40 9.74 -8.56
CA ARG A 358 -19.14 10.75 -9.58
C ARG A 358 -17.76 10.50 -10.16
N ASP A 359 -17.58 10.82 -11.42
CA ASP A 359 -16.34 10.63 -12.14
C ASP A 359 -15.91 11.92 -12.84
N TYR A 360 -14.61 12.19 -12.79
CA TYR A 360 -13.95 13.08 -13.73
C TYR A 360 -13.47 12.25 -14.92
N ILE A 361 -13.82 12.67 -16.13
CA ILE A 361 -13.43 11.99 -17.36
C ILE A 361 -12.74 12.99 -18.29
N ARG A 362 -11.50 12.70 -18.68
CA ARG A 362 -10.76 13.45 -19.70
C ARG A 362 -10.72 12.66 -21.00
N PHE A 363 -11.20 13.27 -22.07
CA PHE A 363 -11.06 12.81 -23.43
C PHE A 363 -9.96 13.62 -24.14
N THR A 364 -9.10 12.93 -24.89
CA THR A 364 -8.18 13.56 -25.84
C THR A 364 -8.79 13.40 -27.23
N VAL A 365 -9.24 14.51 -27.82
CA VAL A 365 -10.08 14.47 -29.02
C VAL A 365 -9.52 15.32 -30.15
N ARG A 366 -9.90 15.02 -31.39
CA ARG A 366 -9.61 15.91 -32.54
C ARG A 366 -10.42 17.19 -32.42
N ASP A 367 -9.82 18.33 -32.69
CA ASP A 367 -10.54 19.62 -32.73
C ASP A 367 -11.36 19.76 -34.02
N ARG A 368 -12.56 19.20 -34.03
CA ARG A 368 -13.52 19.31 -35.13
C ARG A 368 -14.96 19.43 -34.63
N PRO A 369 -15.85 20.08 -35.40
CA PRO A 369 -17.28 20.09 -35.09
C PRO A 369 -17.85 18.66 -34.95
N GLY A 370 -18.78 18.48 -34.01
CA GLY A 370 -19.50 17.22 -33.80
C GLY A 370 -18.93 16.31 -32.71
N VAL A 371 -17.67 16.48 -32.30
CA VAL A 371 -17.04 15.64 -31.25
C VAL A 371 -17.81 15.69 -29.93
N LEU A 372 -18.17 16.89 -29.47
CA LEU A 372 -18.96 17.03 -28.24
C LEU A 372 -20.35 16.40 -28.36
N ALA A 373 -20.98 16.47 -29.54
CA ALA A 373 -22.27 15.84 -29.77
C ALA A 373 -22.16 14.31 -29.69
N GLU A 374 -21.06 13.74 -30.19
CA GLU A 374 -20.78 12.32 -30.10
C GLU A 374 -20.55 11.86 -28.65
N ILE A 375 -19.69 12.57 -27.90
CA ILE A 375 -19.44 12.28 -26.48
C ILE A 375 -20.73 12.35 -25.67
N THR A 376 -21.50 13.43 -25.83
CA THR A 376 -22.76 13.61 -25.10
C THR A 376 -23.85 12.63 -25.51
N ALA A 377 -23.86 12.16 -26.76
CA ALA A 377 -24.75 11.08 -27.19
C ALA A 377 -24.39 9.76 -26.53
N ALA A 378 -23.11 9.39 -26.50
CA ALA A 378 -22.64 8.18 -25.84
C ALA A 378 -22.95 8.18 -24.33
N THR A 379 -22.73 9.31 -23.65
CA THR A 379 -23.06 9.41 -22.22
C THR A 379 -24.56 9.31 -21.98
N ARG A 380 -25.39 9.96 -22.81
CA ARG A 380 -26.86 9.84 -22.75
C ARG A 380 -27.31 8.38 -22.91
N ASP A 381 -26.81 7.70 -23.94
CA ASP A 381 -27.21 6.32 -24.28
C ASP A 381 -26.69 5.30 -23.24
N ALA A 382 -25.67 5.69 -22.48
CA ALA A 382 -25.16 4.97 -21.33
C ALA A 382 -25.79 5.36 -19.99
N ASN A 383 -26.73 6.31 -19.97
CA ASN A 383 -27.37 6.85 -18.76
C ASN A 383 -26.36 7.51 -17.78
N VAL A 384 -25.38 8.24 -18.32
CA VAL A 384 -24.44 9.08 -17.57
C VAL A 384 -24.90 10.53 -17.67
N SER A 385 -25.22 11.12 -16.53
CA SER A 385 -25.61 12.54 -16.43
C SER A 385 -24.37 13.42 -16.22
N ILE A 386 -24.32 14.56 -16.89
CA ILE A 386 -23.16 15.46 -16.92
C ILE A 386 -23.42 16.64 -15.97
N GLU A 387 -22.56 16.79 -14.95
CA GLU A 387 -22.58 17.94 -14.03
C GLU A 387 -21.90 19.15 -14.68
N SER A 388 -20.73 18.94 -15.28
CA SER A 388 -20.03 19.98 -16.02
C SER A 388 -19.21 19.40 -17.17
N LEU A 389 -19.05 20.17 -18.24
CA LEU A 389 -18.20 19.84 -19.37
C LEU A 389 -17.40 21.08 -19.76
N ILE A 390 -16.10 20.92 -19.95
CA ILE A 390 -15.20 21.98 -20.41
C ILE A 390 -14.31 21.45 -21.53
N GLN A 391 -14.18 22.22 -22.60
CA GLN A 391 -13.16 22.01 -23.61
C GLN A 391 -12.08 23.07 -23.40
N GLN A 392 -10.86 22.65 -23.13
CA GLN A 392 -9.72 23.56 -23.05
C GLN A 392 -9.22 23.82 -24.47
N GLY A 393 -9.34 25.09 -24.93
CA GLY A 393 -8.79 25.53 -26.21
C GLY A 393 -7.26 25.55 -26.19
N ARG A 394 -6.66 25.46 -27.38
CA ARG A 394 -5.23 25.74 -27.60
C ARG A 394 -5.02 27.21 -27.96
N ASP A 395 -3.81 27.72 -27.71
CA ASP A 395 -3.39 29.06 -28.17
C ASP A 395 -3.01 29.10 -29.66
N GLU A 396 -2.57 27.99 -30.29
CA GLU A 396 -2.25 27.96 -31.74
C GLU A 396 -2.55 26.61 -32.43
N ASP A 397 -3.07 26.73 -33.67
CA ASP A 397 -3.35 25.78 -34.76
C ASP A 397 -3.88 24.35 -34.46
N GLY A 398 -4.91 23.96 -35.25
CA GLY A 398 -5.71 22.75 -35.12
C GLY A 398 -4.91 21.47 -34.82
N GLY A 399 -5.40 20.73 -33.81
CA GLY A 399 -4.79 19.50 -33.31
C GLY A 399 -5.68 18.80 -32.28
N GLU A 400 -5.07 18.10 -31.31
CA GLU A 400 -5.78 17.42 -30.21
C GLU A 400 -6.16 18.39 -29.09
N VAL A 401 -7.41 18.38 -28.67
CA VAL A 401 -7.92 19.18 -27.55
C VAL A 401 -8.36 18.29 -26.40
N LEU A 402 -8.29 18.81 -25.18
CA LEU A 402 -8.76 18.11 -23.99
C LEU A 402 -10.20 18.53 -23.67
N VAL A 403 -11.08 17.54 -23.63
CA VAL A 403 -12.43 17.70 -23.12
C VAL A 403 -12.49 17.02 -21.76
N ALA A 404 -12.76 17.80 -20.73
CA ALA A 404 -12.93 17.31 -19.37
C ALA A 404 -14.39 17.39 -18.96
N MET A 405 -14.89 16.34 -18.34
CA MET A 405 -16.27 16.19 -17.91
C MET A 405 -16.31 15.75 -16.46
N VAL A 406 -17.24 16.27 -15.67
CA VAL A 406 -17.61 15.75 -14.36
C VAL A 406 -19.02 15.21 -14.46
N THR A 407 -19.24 13.98 -14.00
CA THR A 407 -20.56 13.36 -13.99
C THR A 407 -21.31 13.70 -12.70
N HIS A 408 -22.65 13.71 -12.77
CA HIS A 408 -23.48 13.54 -11.58
C HIS A 408 -23.34 12.11 -11.03
N GLU A 409 -23.94 11.86 -9.87
CA GLU A 409 -23.97 10.53 -9.28
C GLU A 409 -24.64 9.51 -10.22
N GLY A 410 -23.95 8.40 -10.47
CA GLY A 410 -24.44 7.31 -11.31
C GLY A 410 -23.69 6.02 -11.02
N GLN A 411 -24.19 4.91 -11.56
CA GLN A 411 -23.52 3.62 -11.43
C GLN A 411 -22.24 3.58 -12.27
N GLU A 412 -21.15 3.03 -11.72
CA GLU A 412 -19.85 2.93 -12.39
C GLU A 412 -19.95 2.20 -13.74
N ARG A 413 -20.85 1.20 -13.88
CA ARG A 413 -21.10 0.50 -15.14
C ARG A 413 -21.59 1.42 -16.27
N CYS A 414 -22.27 2.52 -15.94
CA CYS A 414 -22.75 3.48 -16.93
C CYS A 414 -21.59 4.22 -17.57
N VAL A 415 -20.58 4.60 -16.78
CA VAL A 415 -19.35 5.21 -17.31
C VAL A 415 -18.62 4.23 -18.21
N ALA A 416 -18.42 2.99 -17.77
CA ALA A 416 -17.79 1.96 -18.61
C ALA A 416 -18.56 1.74 -19.93
N LYS A 417 -19.90 1.70 -19.88
CA LYS A 417 -20.74 1.61 -21.07
C LYS A 417 -20.55 2.82 -22.00
N ALA A 418 -20.46 4.04 -21.47
CA ALA A 418 -20.23 5.24 -22.27
C ALA A 418 -18.89 5.19 -23.01
N LEU A 419 -17.84 4.71 -22.35
CA LEU A 419 -16.52 4.56 -22.96
C LEU A 419 -16.53 3.49 -24.06
N ASN A 420 -17.20 2.35 -23.83
CA ASN A 420 -17.34 1.30 -24.84
C ASN A 420 -18.10 1.78 -26.08
N LEU A 421 -19.11 2.66 -25.93
CA LEU A 421 -19.82 3.26 -27.06
C LEU A 421 -18.95 4.20 -27.89
N LEU A 422 -17.86 4.72 -27.32
CA LEU A 422 -16.89 5.59 -27.99
C LEU A 422 -15.65 4.83 -28.48
N GLU A 423 -15.54 3.52 -28.19
CA GLU A 423 -14.40 2.71 -28.57
C GLU A 423 -14.30 2.62 -30.11
N GLY A 424 -13.13 2.92 -30.66
CA GLY A 424 -12.91 2.98 -32.11
C GLY A 424 -13.44 4.24 -32.81
N SER A 425 -13.95 5.23 -32.07
CA SER A 425 -14.35 6.52 -32.63
C SER A 425 -13.16 7.28 -33.22
N ASP A 426 -13.31 7.80 -34.44
CA ASP A 426 -12.34 8.70 -35.10
C ASP A 426 -12.15 10.03 -34.34
N SER A 427 -13.08 10.36 -33.44
CA SER A 427 -13.02 11.58 -32.64
C SER A 427 -12.06 11.47 -31.47
N LEU A 428 -11.85 10.27 -30.93
CA LEU A 428 -10.87 10.02 -29.87
C LEU A 428 -9.48 9.77 -30.47
N THR A 429 -8.46 10.33 -29.83
CA THR A 429 -7.05 10.21 -30.26
C THR A 429 -6.19 9.46 -29.25
N ALA A 430 -6.69 9.29 -28.02
CA ALA A 430 -6.11 8.46 -26.98
C ALA A 430 -7.24 7.87 -26.11
N ALA A 431 -6.91 6.86 -25.30
CA ALA A 431 -7.82 6.32 -24.32
C ALA A 431 -8.29 7.42 -23.33
N PRO A 432 -9.59 7.47 -22.98
CA PRO A 432 -10.07 8.42 -21.98
C PRO A 432 -9.49 8.10 -20.59
N LEU A 433 -9.12 9.14 -19.84
CA LEU A 433 -8.75 9.02 -18.43
C LEU A 433 -10.01 9.13 -17.58
N VAL A 434 -10.24 8.17 -16.69
CA VAL A 434 -11.33 8.21 -15.69
C VAL A 434 -10.73 8.28 -14.30
N LEU A 435 -11.11 9.33 -13.57
CA LEU A 435 -10.73 9.55 -12.18
C LEU A 435 -12.00 9.60 -11.33
N PRO A 436 -12.31 8.57 -10.52
CA PRO A 436 -13.45 8.65 -9.61
C PRO A 436 -13.23 9.75 -8.57
N ILE A 437 -14.32 10.40 -8.21
CA ILE A 437 -14.32 11.39 -7.13
C ILE A 437 -14.59 10.64 -5.83
N LEU A 438 -13.64 10.71 -4.90
CA LEU A 438 -13.77 10.10 -3.59
C LEU A 438 -14.97 10.73 -2.86
N ARG A 439 -15.85 9.87 -2.34
CA ARG A 439 -16.95 10.30 -1.48
C ARG A 439 -16.40 10.88 -0.17
N ASP A 440 -17.16 11.83 0.35
CA ASP A 440 -16.84 12.56 1.57
C ASP A 440 -16.71 11.68 2.80
#